data_AF-A0A926RC07-F1
#
_entry.id   AF-A0A926RC07-F1
#
_cell.length_a   1.000
_cell.length_b   1.000
_cell.length_c   1.000
_cell.angle_alpha   90.00
_cell.angle_beta   90.00
_cell.angle_gamma   90.00
#
_symmetry.space_group_name_H-M   'P 1'
#
loop_
_entity.id
_entity.type
_entity.pdbx_description
1 polymer ?
#
loop_
_entity_poly.entity_id
_entity_poly.type
_entity_poly.pdbx_seq_one_letter_code
_entity_poly.pdbx_strand_id
1 'polypeptide(L)' 'MNSLELGKKVIKDKIPMIPKNPGVYKMLSSSGEILYIGKAKNIPNRLKSYVTESNLPIRTERMLSLTHNLETTT' A
#
# COMPACT_ATOMS: atom_id res chain seq x y z
N MET A 1 16.65 7.49 1.46
CA MET A 1 15.66 6.52 1.97
C MET A 1 15.84 5.22 1.22
N ASN A 2 15.76 4.07 1.91
CA ASN A 2 15.65 2.77 1.24
C ASN A 2 14.30 2.69 0.49
N SER A 3 14.25 2.02 -0.66
CA SER A 3 13.04 1.84 -1.48
C SER A 3 11.88 1.22 -0.70
N LEU A 4 12.15 0.32 0.26
CA LEU A 4 11.11 -0.23 1.15
C LEU A 4 10.44 0.85 2.01
N GLU A 5 11.23 1.73 2.60
CA GLU A 5 10.73 2.83 3.44
C GLU A 5 10.01 3.89 2.59
N LEU A 6 10.41 4.09 1.33
CA LEU A 6 9.66 4.92 0.39
C LEU A 6 8.23 4.37 0.17
N GLY A 7 8.08 3.09 -0.14
CA GLY A 7 6.76 2.47 -0.34
C GLY A 7 5.87 2.53 0.91
N LYS A 8 6.44 2.26 2.09
CA LYS A 8 5.73 2.43 3.37
C LYS A 8 5.28 3.88 3.57
N LYS A 9 6.12 4.87 3.22
CA LYS A 9 5.78 6.29 3.30
C LYS A 9 4.61 6.65 2.38
N VAL A 10 4.63 6.21 1.12
CA VAL A 10 3.54 6.42 0.15
C VAL A 10 2.21 5.94 0.72
N ILE A 11 2.18 4.73 1.28
CA ILE A 11 0.98 4.18 1.91
C ILE A 11 0.57 5.01 3.13
N LYS A 12 1.53 5.31 4.01
CA LYS A 12 1.30 6.06 5.26
C LYS A 12 0.67 7.43 4.99
N ASP A 13 1.17 8.15 4.00
CA ASP A 13 0.70 9.49 3.64
C ASP A 13 -0.71 9.46 3.03
N LYS A 14 -1.08 8.38 2.35
CA LYS A 14 -2.42 8.22 1.74
C LYS A 14 -3.50 7.80 2.73
N ILE A 15 -3.17 7.04 3.77
CA ILE A 15 -4.14 6.50 4.75
C ILE A 15 -5.12 7.56 5.30
N PRO A 16 -4.71 8.78 5.70
CA PRO A 16 -5.61 9.79 6.25
C PRO A 16 -6.69 10.29 5.26
N MET A 17 -6.45 10.16 3.96
CA MET A 17 -7.36 10.62 2.91
C MET A 17 -8.40 9.55 2.50
N ILE A 18 -8.28 8.32 3.01
CA ILE A 18 -9.10 7.19 2.59
C ILE A 18 -10.24 6.96 3.61
N PRO A 19 -11.52 6.91 3.17
CA PRO A 19 -12.63 6.63 4.07
C PRO A 19 -12.57 5.20 4.62
N LYS A 20 -13.17 4.98 5.80
CA LYS A 20 -13.21 3.69 6.49
C LYS A 20 -14.25 2.73 5.88
N ASN A 21 -14.21 2.52 4.57
CA ASN A 21 -15.18 1.71 3.83
C ASN A 21 -14.53 0.43 3.26
N PRO A 22 -15.35 -0.56 2.86
CA PRO A 22 -14.90 -1.63 2.00
C PRO A 22 -14.42 -1.10 0.66
N GLY A 23 -13.57 -1.87 -0.02
CA GLY A 23 -13.19 -1.56 -1.39
C GLY A 23 -11.92 -2.27 -1.84
N VAL A 24 -11.37 -1.77 -2.94
CA VAL A 24 -10.18 -2.29 -3.62
C VAL A 24 -9.09 -1.22 -3.60
N TYR A 25 -7.85 -1.65 -3.41
CA TYR A 25 -6.67 -0.80 -3.52
C TYR A 25 -5.67 -1.39 -4.51
N LYS A 26 -4.93 -0.52 -5.20
CA LYS A 26 -3.91 -0.87 -6.18
C LYS A 26 -2.60 -0.21 -5.79
N MET A 27 -1.53 -1.00 -5.75
CA MET A 27 -0.17 -0.50 -5.58
C MET A 27 0.46 -0.39 -6.97
N LEU A 28 0.98 0.78 -7.30
CA LEU A 28 1.52 1.06 -8.63
C LEU A 28 3.02 1.37 -8.57
N SER A 29 3.74 0.96 -9.62
CA SER A 29 5.15 1.30 -9.83
C SER A 29 5.32 2.78 -10.18
N SER A 30 6.57 3.23 -10.30
CA SER A 30 6.89 4.58 -10.78
C SER A 30 6.43 4.86 -12.21
N SER A 31 6.28 3.82 -13.05
CA SER A 31 5.76 3.93 -14.41
C SER A 31 4.23 3.83 -14.50
N GLY A 32 3.53 3.65 -13.36
CA GLY A 32 2.08 3.45 -13.32
C GLY A 32 1.64 2.01 -13.57
N GLU A 33 2.55 1.04 -13.64
CA GLU A 33 2.21 -0.38 -13.74
C GLU A 33 1.58 -0.88 -12.43
N ILE A 34 0.54 -1.72 -12.53
CA ILE A 34 -0.09 -2.33 -11.36
C ILE A 34 0.80 -3.46 -10.83
N LEU A 35 1.36 -3.26 -9.64
CA LEU A 35 2.19 -4.26 -8.94
C LEU A 35 1.35 -5.24 -8.13
N TYR A 36 0.26 -4.75 -7.54
CA TYR A 36 -0.59 -5.52 -6.65
C TYR A 36 -1.99 -4.92 -6.55
N ILE A 37 -2.99 -5.79 -6.47
CA ILE A 37 -4.39 -5.42 -6.17
C ILE A 37 -4.82 -6.20 -4.94
N GLY A 38 -5.40 -5.50 -3.97
CA GLY A 38 -6.01 -6.10 -2.80
C GLY A 38 -7.40 -5.55 -2.52
N LYS A 39 -8.19 -6.32 -1.75
CA LYS A 39 -9.51 -5.89 -1.27
C LYS A 39 -9.55 -5.92 0.25
N ALA A 40 -10.37 -5.07 0.85
CA ALA A 40 -10.54 -5.03 2.30
C ALA A 40 -11.97 -4.59 2.66
N LYS A 41 -12.46 -5.04 3.82
CA LYS A 41 -13.68 -4.50 4.45
C LYS A 41 -13.47 -3.09 5.03
N ASN A 42 -12.22 -2.74 5.31
CA ASN A 42 -11.80 -1.43 5.78
C ASN A 42 -10.41 -1.16 5.18
N ILE A 43 -10.34 -0.33 4.15
CA ILE A 43 -9.07 -0.07 3.44
C ILE A 43 -8.01 0.53 4.37
N PRO A 44 -8.29 1.57 5.19
CA PRO A 44 -7.27 2.15 6.07
C PRO A 44 -6.61 1.14 7.02
N ASN A 45 -7.39 0.25 7.64
CA ASN A 45 -6.85 -0.77 8.53
C ASN A 45 -5.98 -1.79 7.79
N ARG A 46 -6.39 -2.20 6.58
CA ARG A 46 -5.57 -3.10 5.77
C ARG A 46 -4.26 -2.44 5.35
N LEU A 47 -4.29 -1.17 4.95
CA LEU A 47 -3.09 -0.44 4.54
C LEU A 47 -2.12 -0.21 5.70
N LYS A 48 -2.62 0.06 6.91
CA LYS A 48 -1.79 0.18 8.12
C LYS A 48 -0.92 -1.06 8.36
N SER A 49 -1.43 -2.25 8.06
CA SER A 49 -0.71 -3.51 8.27
C SER A 49 0.60 -3.57 7.47
N TYR A 50 0.65 -2.98 6.28
CA TYR A 50 1.88 -2.87 5.48
C TYR A 50 2.92 -1.90 6.05
N VAL A 51 2.51 -0.97 6.91
CA VAL A 51 3.38 0.07 7.48
C VAL A 51 3.88 -0.31 8.86
N THR A 52 3.04 -0.96 9.67
CA THR A 52 3.33 -1.25 11.08
C THR A 52 3.96 -2.62 11.32
N GLU A 53 3.77 -3.59 10.42
CA GLU A 53 4.34 -4.93 10.60
C GLU A 53 5.84 -4.93 10.32
N SER A 54 6.61 -5.48 11.25
CA SER A 54 8.07 -5.62 11.15
C SER A 54 8.50 -6.85 10.35
N ASN A 55 7.69 -7.90 10.33
CA ASN A 55 8.00 -9.19 9.68
C ASN A 55 7.02 -9.46 8.53
N LEU A 56 7.22 -8.73 7.43
CA LEU A 56 6.42 -8.93 6.22
C LEU A 56 6.98 -10.11 5.41
N PRO A 57 6.12 -10.89 4.74
CA PRO A 57 6.60 -11.87 3.76
C PRO A 57 7.45 -11.18 2.68
N ILE A 58 8.51 -11.85 2.20
CA ILE A 58 9.43 -11.28 1.20
C ILE A 58 8.74 -10.74 -0.06
N ARG A 59 7.63 -11.38 -0.48
CA ARG A 59 6.82 -10.91 -1.61
C ARG A 59 6.19 -9.55 -1.34
N THR A 60 5.73 -9.32 -0.12
CA THR A 60 5.14 -8.06 0.33
C THR A 60 6.20 -6.98 0.41
N GLU A 61 7.38 -7.28 0.95
CA GLU A 61 8.50 -6.32 0.99
C GLU A 61 8.94 -5.89 -0.41
N ARG A 62 9.04 -6.85 -1.36
CA ARG A 62 9.34 -6.53 -2.76
C ARG A 62 8.28 -5.63 -3.39
N MET A 63 7.00 -5.94 -3.20
CA MET A 63 5.91 -5.08 -3.66
C MET A 63 6.03 -3.67 -3.10
N LEU A 64 6.27 -3.53 -1.79
CA LEU A 64 6.45 -2.23 -1.15
C LEU A 64 7.66 -1.48 -1.70
N SER A 65 8.79 -2.16 -1.91
CA SER A 65 10.00 -1.52 -2.46
C SER A 65 9.84 -0.94 -3.87
N LEU A 66 8.85 -1.43 -4.63
CA LEU A 66 8.55 -0.96 -5.98
C LEU A 66 7.38 0.04 -6.02
N THR A 67 6.62 0.15 -4.93
CA THR A 67 5.42 0.98 -4.86
C THR A 67 5.78 2.46 -4.80
N HIS A 68 5.29 3.21 -5.79
CA HIS A 68 5.42 4.67 -5.87
C HIS A 68 4.08 5.38 -5.77
N ASN A 69 2.97 4.68 -6.03
CA ASN A 69 1.64 5.26 -5.92
C ASN A 69 0.63 4.22 -5.38
N LEU A 70 -0.45 4.74 -4.80
CA LEU A 70 -1.55 3.97 -4.24
C LEU A 70 -2.88 4.58 -4.70
N GLU A 71 -3.69 3.77 -5.36
CA GLU A 71 -5.06 4.09 -5.74
C GLU A 71 -6.06 3.29 -4.93
N THR A 72 -7.24 3.86 -4.68
CA THR A 72 -8.33 3.21 -3.97
C THR A 72 -9.67 3.43 -4.67
N THR A 73 -10.51 2.40 -4.65
CA THR A 73 -11.91 2.45 -5.10
C THR A 73 -12.76 1.88 -3.97
N THR A 74 -13.72 2.66 -3.46
CA THR A 74 -14.61 2.31 -2.32
C THR A 74 -16.05 2.41 -2.71
#